data_AF-A0A5A7RUA4-F1
#
_entry.id   AF-A0A5A7RUA4-F1
#
_cell.length_a   1.000
_cell.length_b   1.000
_cell.length_c   1.000
_cell.angle_alpha   90.00
_cell.angle_beta   90.00
_cell.angle_gamma   90.00
#
_symmetry.space_group_name_H-M   'P 1'
#
loop_
_entity.id
_entity.type
_entity.pdbx_description
1 polymer ?
#
loop_
_entity_poly.entity_id
_entity_poly.type
_entity_poly.pdbx_seq_one_letter_code
_entity_poly.pdbx_strand_id
1 'polypeptide(L)'
;MAQRGIREYDAKKMLAKYWTEYISKDFTYPGKLVLVDPDTDLDKLPKEHPWLEKEKLVAKPDQLFGKRGKHGLIKLNASYDEIKKWIKEKMNKEITISGITDKLTHFLIEPFVPHKNEYYVAIKSNREGDTIYFSNHGGVDIESVWDTVAEIQVDIDEDINRLDIGSKLPKDTPEGNKKIIADFIRGLFKFYADLHYAYLEINPFIIESNQIIPLDLVARLDDTAAFEVQSKWGNIEFPAPFGRKLTKEEQYIKDLDEKTGASLKLTILNPKGRIWTMVAGGGASVIYADTIVDLGFKDELANYGEYSGNPSTEFTYEYAKTILDLMTREKAPKNKPKILIIGGGIANFTDVAKTFTGIIMALREYKKKLQETNVKIYVRRGGPNYQEGLRLMRELGKELGVPIEVYGPETHMTRIVSMALKGGN
;
A
#
# COMPACT_ATOMS: atom_id res chain seq x y z
N MET A 1 -8.73 -0.19 -9.94
CA MET A 1 -8.06 -1.23 -9.13
C MET A 1 -6.95 -0.59 -8.32
N ALA A 2 -7.12 -0.54 -7.00
CA ALA A 2 -6.04 -0.17 -6.09
C ALA A 2 -5.49 -1.47 -5.51
N GLN A 3 -4.37 -1.93 -6.07
CA GLN A 3 -3.73 -3.17 -5.67
C GLN A 3 -2.98 -2.96 -4.36
N ARG A 4 -3.42 -3.62 -3.28
CA ARG A 4 -2.80 -3.49 -1.96
C ARG A 4 -2.23 -4.81 -1.48
N GLY A 5 -0.98 -4.75 -1.04
CA GLY A 5 -0.30 -5.89 -0.44
C GLY A 5 -0.97 -6.31 0.87
N ILE A 6 -1.10 -7.61 1.07
CA ILE A 6 -1.52 -8.24 2.32
C ILE A 6 -0.37 -9.08 2.87
N ARG A 7 -0.38 -9.33 4.18
CA ARG A 7 0.66 -10.15 4.81
C ARG A 7 0.66 -11.55 4.24
N GLU A 8 1.82 -12.19 4.28
CA GLU A 8 1.95 -13.60 3.92
C GLU A 8 1.04 -14.47 4.82
N TYR A 9 0.98 -14.14 6.11
CA TYR A 9 0.08 -14.77 7.06
C TYR A 9 -1.38 -14.73 6.60
N ASP A 10 -1.88 -13.55 6.21
CA ASP A 10 -3.30 -13.38 5.83
C ASP A 10 -3.63 -14.16 4.56
N ALA A 11 -2.74 -14.09 3.57
CA ALA A 11 -2.92 -14.82 2.32
C ALA A 11 -2.88 -16.34 2.53
N LYS A 12 -1.91 -16.86 3.28
CA LYS A 12 -1.82 -18.30 3.60
C LYS A 12 -3.01 -18.76 4.46
N LYS A 13 -3.44 -17.95 5.43
CA LYS A 13 -4.63 -18.24 6.26
C LYS A 13 -5.90 -18.30 5.43
N MET A 14 -6.05 -17.38 4.48
CA MET A 14 -7.18 -17.37 3.54
C MET A 14 -7.14 -18.60 2.63
N LEU A 15 -5.97 -18.95 2.09
CA LEU A 15 -5.76 -20.15 1.28
C LEU A 15 -6.09 -21.44 2.06
N ALA A 16 -5.67 -21.54 3.33
CA ALA A 16 -6.02 -22.68 4.19
C ALA A 16 -7.53 -22.75 4.47
N LYS A 17 -8.16 -21.62 4.77
CA LYS A 17 -9.61 -21.53 5.05
C LYS A 17 -10.45 -21.99 3.87
N TYR A 18 -10.08 -21.58 2.66
CA TYR A 18 -10.85 -21.84 1.44
C TYR A 18 -10.29 -22.98 0.59
N TRP A 19 -9.38 -23.78 1.13
CA TRP A 19 -8.70 -24.85 0.39
C TRP A 19 -9.68 -25.85 -0.22
N THR A 20 -10.65 -26.32 0.55
CA THR A 20 -11.63 -27.32 0.10
C THR A 20 -12.71 -26.74 -0.80
N GLU A 21 -12.94 -25.42 -0.74
CA GLU A 21 -13.90 -24.71 -1.60
C GLU A 21 -13.36 -24.57 -3.03
N TYR A 22 -12.08 -24.20 -3.18
CA TYR A 22 -11.52 -23.89 -4.50
C TYR A 22 -10.47 -24.88 -5.00
N ILE A 23 -9.65 -25.42 -4.11
CA ILE A 23 -8.45 -26.18 -4.49
C ILE A 23 -8.76 -27.66 -4.64
N SER A 24 -8.96 -28.37 -3.53
CA SER A 24 -9.12 -29.82 -3.57
C SER A 24 -9.61 -30.40 -2.25
N LYS A 25 -10.26 -31.56 -2.34
CA LYS A 25 -10.53 -32.47 -1.22
C LYS A 25 -9.54 -33.65 -1.18
N ASP A 26 -8.81 -33.89 -2.26
CA ASP A 26 -7.95 -35.05 -2.43
C ASP A 26 -6.55 -34.83 -1.88
N PHE A 27 -6.07 -33.58 -1.86
CA PHE A 27 -4.79 -33.17 -1.26
C PHE A 27 -5.00 -31.92 -0.41
N THR A 28 -4.12 -31.69 0.56
CA THR A 28 -4.37 -30.72 1.64
C THR A 28 -3.26 -29.68 1.80
N TYR A 29 -3.61 -28.56 2.45
CA TYR A 29 -2.68 -27.62 3.04
C TYR A 29 -2.98 -27.51 4.54
N PRO A 30 -2.03 -27.86 5.44
CA PRO A 30 -2.31 -27.90 6.88
C PRO A 30 -2.65 -26.55 7.54
N GLY A 31 -2.26 -25.42 6.93
CA GLY A 31 -2.58 -24.09 7.46
C GLY A 31 -2.01 -23.77 8.85
N LYS A 32 -0.93 -24.44 9.28
CA LYS A 32 -0.27 -24.21 10.57
C LYS A 32 0.55 -22.92 10.53
N LEU A 33 -0.03 -21.83 11.01
CA LEU A 33 0.54 -20.48 10.91
C LEU A 33 0.32 -19.73 12.22
N VAL A 34 1.35 -19.04 12.72
CA VAL A 34 1.23 -18.09 13.83
C VAL A 34 1.85 -16.77 13.43
N LEU A 35 1.07 -15.69 13.51
CA LEU A 35 1.57 -14.33 13.42
C LEU A 35 1.96 -13.85 14.82
N VAL A 36 3.14 -13.28 14.95
CA VAL A 36 3.66 -12.69 16.18
C VAL A 36 3.91 -11.21 15.95
N ASP A 37 3.34 -10.38 16.81
CA ASP A 37 3.53 -8.94 16.87
C ASP A 37 4.19 -8.52 18.21
N PRO A 38 4.42 -7.21 18.47
CA PRO A 38 5.03 -6.77 19.73
C PRO A 38 4.21 -7.05 20.99
N ASP A 39 2.89 -7.24 20.86
CA ASP A 39 1.96 -7.44 21.97
C ASP A 39 1.68 -8.93 22.24
N THR A 40 2.19 -9.81 21.37
CA THR A 40 2.02 -11.26 21.45
C THR A 40 2.79 -11.86 22.63
N ASP A 41 2.07 -12.60 23.48
CA ASP A 41 2.65 -13.37 24.58
C ASP A 41 3.23 -14.71 24.08
N LEU A 42 4.52 -14.68 23.72
CA LEU A 42 5.26 -15.85 23.25
C LEU A 42 5.27 -17.03 24.24
N ASP A 43 4.99 -16.83 25.53
CA ASP A 43 4.93 -17.90 26.51
C ASP A 43 3.60 -18.67 26.46
N LYS A 44 2.55 -18.09 25.86
CA LYS A 44 1.22 -18.72 25.72
C LYS A 44 1.03 -19.49 24.41
N LEU A 45 1.75 -19.13 23.34
CA LEU A 45 1.52 -19.70 22.02
C LEU A 45 1.57 -21.24 21.98
N PRO A 46 2.46 -21.97 22.68
CA PRO A 46 2.43 -23.44 22.68
C PRO A 46 1.14 -24.06 23.24
N LYS A 47 0.45 -23.36 24.14
CA LYS A 47 -0.83 -23.82 24.69
C LYS A 47 -1.96 -23.70 23.66
N GLU A 48 -1.93 -22.63 22.86
CA GLU A 48 -2.90 -22.34 21.80
C GLU A 48 -2.60 -23.14 20.52
N HIS A 49 -1.31 -23.41 20.28
CA HIS A 49 -0.78 -24.08 19.11
C HIS A 49 0.21 -25.20 19.52
N PRO A 50 -0.29 -26.36 20.01
CA PRO A 50 0.57 -27.43 20.55
C PRO A 50 1.56 -28.04 19.56
N TRP A 51 1.39 -27.79 18.25
CA TRP A 51 2.33 -28.24 17.22
C TRP A 51 3.67 -27.50 17.26
N LEU A 52 3.72 -26.29 17.85
CA LEU A 52 4.95 -25.51 18.00
C LEU A 52 6.05 -26.27 18.76
N GLU A 53 5.68 -27.09 19.76
CA GLU A 53 6.64 -27.87 20.55
C GLU A 53 6.97 -29.24 19.95
N LYS A 54 6.16 -29.71 18.99
CA LYS A 54 6.28 -31.06 18.42
C LYS A 54 7.07 -31.09 17.12
N GLU A 55 7.09 -29.98 16.41
CA GLU A 55 7.64 -29.87 15.07
C GLU A 55 8.89 -28.99 15.07
N LYS A 56 9.76 -29.20 14.09
CA LYS A 56 10.78 -28.20 13.76
C LYS A 56 10.10 -27.04 13.05
N LEU A 57 10.60 -25.83 13.27
CA LEU A 57 9.94 -24.59 12.88
C LEU A 57 10.82 -23.72 11.98
N VAL A 58 10.14 -22.84 11.25
CA VAL A 58 10.69 -21.69 10.56
C VAL A 58 10.09 -20.42 11.17
N ALA A 59 10.91 -19.37 11.32
CA ALA A 59 10.41 -18.02 11.57
C ALA A 59 11.05 -17.00 10.64
N LYS A 60 10.26 -16.04 10.19
CA LYS A 60 10.67 -14.97 9.28
C LYS A 60 9.80 -13.72 9.46
N PRO A 61 10.30 -12.51 9.17
CA PRO A 61 9.47 -11.31 9.19
C PRO A 61 8.38 -11.34 8.12
N ASP A 62 7.25 -10.72 8.43
CA ASP A 62 6.08 -10.59 7.54
C ASP A 62 5.61 -9.14 7.45
N GLN A 63 6.39 -8.32 6.72
CA GLN A 63 6.17 -6.87 6.55
C GLN A 63 6.31 -6.41 5.09
N LEU A 64 5.82 -7.22 4.14
CA LEU A 64 5.77 -6.86 2.71
C LEU A 64 7.12 -6.52 2.06
N PHE A 65 8.18 -7.24 2.41
CA PHE A 65 9.47 -7.14 1.72
C PHE A 65 10.02 -8.52 1.37
N GLY A 66 10.69 -8.61 0.22
CA GLY A 66 11.28 -9.84 -0.28
C GLY A 66 12.72 -10.08 0.17
N LYS A 67 13.35 -11.14 -0.35
CA LYS A 67 14.78 -11.45 -0.16
C LYS A 67 15.22 -11.64 1.31
N ARG A 68 14.30 -12.04 2.18
CA ARG A 68 14.52 -12.30 3.63
C ARG A 68 15.72 -13.21 3.90
N GLY A 69 15.89 -14.27 3.10
CA GLY A 69 17.03 -15.20 3.21
C GLY A 69 18.38 -14.50 3.00
N LYS A 70 18.48 -13.63 1.99
CA LYS A 70 19.70 -12.85 1.67
C LYS A 70 20.07 -11.85 2.77
N HIS A 71 19.11 -11.46 3.62
CA HIS A 71 19.31 -10.58 4.77
C HIS A 71 19.50 -11.32 6.10
N GLY A 72 19.57 -12.66 6.11
CA GLY A 72 19.69 -13.44 7.34
C GLY A 72 18.45 -13.32 8.25
N LEU A 73 17.29 -13.08 7.65
CA LEU A 73 16.00 -12.89 8.34
C LEU A 73 15.11 -14.13 8.29
N ILE A 74 15.70 -15.31 8.15
CA ILE A 74 14.97 -16.57 8.22
C ILE A 74 15.70 -17.48 9.19
N LYS A 75 15.00 -17.91 10.24
CA LYS A 75 15.46 -18.96 11.17
C LYS A 75 14.83 -20.27 10.73
N LEU A 76 15.65 -21.21 10.25
CA LEU A 76 15.21 -22.52 9.74
C LEU A 76 15.50 -23.64 10.73
N ASN A 77 14.72 -24.72 10.65
CA ASN A 77 14.94 -25.99 11.37
C ASN A 77 15.21 -25.84 12.88
N ALA A 78 14.38 -25.06 13.56
CA ALA A 78 14.59 -24.67 14.95
C ALA A 78 13.50 -25.22 15.89
N SER A 79 13.80 -25.39 17.17
CA SER A 79 12.78 -25.62 18.19
C SER A 79 12.01 -24.33 18.51
N TYR A 80 10.87 -24.45 19.19
CA TYR A 80 10.12 -23.27 19.63
C TYR A 80 10.94 -22.32 20.52
N ASP A 81 11.75 -22.86 21.45
CA ASP A 81 12.61 -22.03 22.31
C ASP A 81 13.65 -21.23 21.50
N GLU A 82 14.23 -21.84 20.47
CA GLU A 82 15.16 -21.17 19.56
C GLU A 82 14.47 -20.08 18.73
N ILE A 83 13.25 -20.36 18.24
CA ILE A 83 12.42 -19.38 17.51
C ILE A 83 12.06 -18.20 18.41
N LYS A 84 11.57 -18.49 19.61
CA LYS A 84 11.20 -17.49 20.62
C LYS A 84 12.37 -16.58 20.96
N LYS A 85 13.56 -17.15 21.19
CA LYS A 85 14.79 -16.38 21.43
C LYS A 85 15.14 -15.50 20.22
N TRP A 86 15.12 -16.07 19.01
CA TRP A 86 15.44 -15.35 17.79
C TRP A 86 14.47 -14.19 17.50
N ILE A 87 13.16 -14.40 17.70
CA ILE A 87 12.14 -13.35 17.57
C ILE A 87 12.41 -12.24 18.60
N LYS A 88 12.65 -12.57 19.87
CA LYS A 88 12.96 -11.56 20.91
C LYS A 88 14.20 -10.73 20.58
N GLU A 89 15.23 -11.34 19.99
CA GLU A 89 16.44 -10.64 19.56
C GLU A 89 16.20 -9.67 18.39
N LYS A 90 15.29 -10.03 17.47
CA LYS A 90 14.98 -9.25 16.25
C LYS A 90 13.84 -8.26 16.42
N MET A 91 12.91 -8.50 17.34
CA MET A 91 11.74 -7.68 17.60
C MET A 91 12.15 -6.23 17.90
N ASN A 92 11.48 -5.29 17.26
CA ASN A 92 11.70 -3.84 17.31
C ASN A 92 13.11 -3.37 16.88
N LYS A 93 13.95 -4.23 16.29
CA LYS A 93 15.25 -3.83 15.72
C LYS A 93 15.05 -3.17 14.37
N GLU A 94 15.79 -2.09 14.15
CA GLU A 94 15.86 -1.44 12.85
C GLU A 94 16.73 -2.23 11.87
N ILE A 95 16.28 -2.31 10.63
CA ILE A 95 17.01 -2.94 9.54
C ILE A 95 16.80 -2.15 8.26
N THR A 96 17.85 -2.10 7.44
CA THR A 96 17.84 -1.47 6.13
C THR A 96 17.77 -2.53 5.04
N ILE A 97 16.76 -2.44 4.18
CA ILE A 97 16.53 -3.33 3.04
C ILE A 97 16.39 -2.46 1.80
N SER A 98 17.28 -2.66 0.81
CA SER A 98 17.28 -1.86 -0.43
C SER A 98 17.28 -0.34 -0.21
N GLY A 99 18.00 0.14 0.80
CA GLY A 99 18.09 1.57 1.15
C GLY A 99 16.93 2.11 2.01
N ILE A 100 15.96 1.27 2.35
CA ILE A 100 14.80 1.62 3.17
C ILE A 100 14.97 1.04 4.57
N THR A 101 14.87 1.88 5.61
CA THR A 101 15.02 1.46 7.02
C THR A 101 13.68 1.41 7.72
N ASP A 102 13.40 0.31 8.43
CA ASP A 102 12.23 0.17 9.31
C ASP A 102 12.51 -0.81 10.46
N LYS A 103 11.59 -0.90 11.43
CA LYS A 103 11.63 -1.86 12.52
C LYS A 103 10.95 -3.18 12.15
N LEU A 104 11.57 -4.28 12.55
CA LEU A 104 10.96 -5.60 12.52
C LEU A 104 9.95 -5.73 13.66
N THR A 105 8.67 -5.86 13.34
CA THR A 105 7.56 -5.89 14.30
C THR A 105 6.68 -7.12 14.15
N HIS A 106 6.58 -7.69 12.95
CA HIS A 106 5.70 -8.81 12.67
C HIS A 106 6.50 -9.99 12.14
N PHE A 107 6.28 -11.17 12.71
CA PHE A 107 6.95 -12.41 12.35
C PHE A 107 5.93 -13.53 12.12
N LEU A 108 6.17 -14.33 11.09
CA LEU A 108 5.41 -15.54 10.79
C LEU A 108 6.20 -16.75 11.30
N ILE A 109 5.54 -17.63 12.05
CA ILE A 109 6.03 -18.96 12.45
C ILE A 109 5.24 -20.03 11.71
N GLU A 110 5.94 -20.98 11.10
CA GLU A 110 5.38 -22.12 10.38
C GLU A 110 6.25 -23.38 10.55
N PRO A 111 5.72 -24.60 10.31
CA PRO A 111 6.53 -25.81 10.35
C PRO A 111 7.68 -25.79 9.33
N PHE A 112 8.83 -26.30 9.75
CA PHE A 112 9.94 -26.63 8.85
C PHE A 112 9.66 -27.97 8.20
N VAL A 113 9.65 -27.99 6.87
CA VAL A 113 9.47 -29.21 6.08
C VAL A 113 10.77 -29.50 5.34
N PRO A 114 11.48 -30.60 5.62
CA PRO A 114 12.61 -31.02 4.81
C PRO A 114 12.14 -31.38 3.40
N HIS A 115 12.77 -30.82 2.37
CA HIS A 115 12.39 -31.05 0.98
C HIS A 115 13.61 -30.95 0.06
N LYS A 116 13.45 -31.44 -1.17
CA LYS A 116 14.47 -31.38 -2.23
C LYS A 116 14.03 -30.60 -3.47
N ASN A 117 12.74 -30.62 -3.76
CA ASN A 117 12.18 -30.00 -4.96
C ASN A 117 11.28 -28.84 -4.54
N GLU A 118 11.47 -27.71 -5.20
CA GLU A 118 10.72 -26.47 -5.00
C GLU A 118 10.05 -26.08 -6.31
N TYR A 119 8.77 -25.72 -6.25
CA TYR A 119 7.96 -25.30 -7.39
C TYR A 119 7.62 -23.82 -7.25
N TYR A 120 7.34 -23.19 -8.39
CA TYR A 120 6.93 -21.80 -8.50
C TYR A 120 5.56 -21.71 -9.14
N VAL A 121 4.68 -20.87 -8.58
CA VAL A 121 3.48 -20.42 -9.28
C VAL A 121 3.22 -18.95 -9.01
N ALA A 122 2.82 -18.19 -10.04
CA ALA A 122 2.30 -16.85 -9.87
C ALA A 122 1.11 -16.60 -10.79
N ILE A 123 0.18 -15.75 -10.36
CA ILE A 123 -0.98 -15.31 -11.13
C ILE A 123 -0.97 -13.78 -11.09
N LYS A 124 -1.02 -13.17 -12.27
CA LYS A 124 -0.96 -11.72 -12.43
C LYS A 124 -2.01 -11.25 -13.42
N SER A 125 -2.81 -10.28 -12.97
CA SER A 125 -3.78 -9.59 -13.82
C SER A 125 -3.10 -8.75 -14.90
N ASN A 126 -3.64 -8.84 -16.10
CA ASN A 126 -3.29 -8.03 -17.24
C ASN A 126 -4.58 -7.50 -17.91
N ARG A 127 -4.44 -6.77 -19.02
CA ARG A 127 -5.59 -6.12 -19.67
C ARG A 127 -6.57 -7.13 -20.30
N GLU A 128 -6.07 -8.26 -20.77
CA GLU A 128 -6.81 -9.27 -21.52
C GLU A 128 -7.25 -10.44 -20.64
N GLY A 129 -7.04 -10.38 -19.33
CA GLY A 129 -7.39 -11.41 -18.36
C GLY A 129 -6.28 -11.59 -17.33
N ASP A 130 -5.84 -12.82 -17.11
CA ASP A 130 -4.84 -13.16 -16.11
C ASP A 130 -3.83 -14.17 -16.66
N THR A 131 -2.54 -13.93 -16.38
CA THR A 131 -1.48 -14.87 -16.75
C THR A 131 -1.05 -15.67 -15.54
N ILE A 132 -1.06 -16.99 -15.68
CA ILE A 132 -0.49 -17.94 -14.73
C ILE A 132 0.93 -18.29 -15.19
N TYR A 133 1.90 -18.14 -14.31
CA TYR A 133 3.28 -18.54 -14.49
C TYR A 133 3.55 -19.77 -13.63
N PHE A 134 4.20 -20.79 -14.17
CA PHE A 134 4.54 -22.01 -13.42
C PHE A 134 5.93 -22.54 -13.78
N SER A 135 6.70 -23.01 -12.78
CA SER A 135 8.00 -23.66 -12.99
C SER A 135 8.27 -24.77 -11.97
N ASN A 136 9.00 -25.81 -12.41
CA ASN A 136 9.51 -26.88 -11.54
C ASN A 136 10.81 -26.49 -10.80
N HIS A 137 11.30 -25.27 -11.02
CA HIS A 137 12.55 -24.75 -10.46
C HIS A 137 12.27 -23.48 -9.62
N GLY A 138 11.44 -23.63 -8.60
CA GLY A 138 11.15 -22.55 -7.64
C GLY A 138 12.35 -22.19 -6.75
N GLY A 139 12.15 -21.19 -5.91
CA GLY A 139 13.11 -20.76 -4.91
C GLY A 139 13.79 -19.42 -5.24
N VAL A 140 14.94 -19.21 -4.59
CA VAL A 140 15.65 -17.92 -4.56
C VAL A 140 16.17 -17.48 -5.93
N ASP A 141 16.36 -18.42 -6.85
CA ASP A 141 17.01 -18.20 -8.16
C ASP A 141 16.05 -18.37 -9.34
N ILE A 142 14.73 -18.26 -9.12
CA ILE A 142 13.71 -18.32 -10.20
C ILE A 142 13.99 -17.34 -11.35
N GLU A 143 14.54 -16.15 -11.05
CA GLU A 143 14.92 -15.13 -12.05
C GLU A 143 15.96 -15.65 -13.06
N SER A 144 16.78 -16.63 -12.68
CA SER A 144 17.83 -17.21 -13.54
C SER A 144 17.34 -18.32 -14.48
N VAL A 145 16.12 -18.82 -14.25
CA VAL A 145 15.50 -19.92 -15.02
C VAL A 145 14.18 -19.48 -15.65
N TRP A 146 14.02 -18.18 -15.89
CA TRP A 146 12.77 -17.62 -16.43
C TRP A 146 12.37 -18.25 -17.77
N ASP A 147 13.35 -18.61 -18.60
CA ASP A 147 13.12 -19.29 -19.89
C ASP A 147 12.46 -20.67 -19.77
N THR A 148 12.43 -21.27 -18.57
CA THR A 148 11.76 -22.54 -18.30
C THR A 148 10.36 -22.37 -17.71
N VAL A 149 9.93 -21.13 -17.45
CA VAL A 149 8.61 -20.83 -16.87
C VAL A 149 7.54 -21.02 -17.93
N ALA A 150 6.57 -21.86 -17.63
CA ALA A 150 5.36 -21.99 -18.44
C ALA A 150 4.45 -20.79 -18.20
N GLU A 151 3.94 -20.21 -19.28
CA GLU A 151 2.96 -19.13 -19.27
C GLU A 151 1.61 -19.65 -19.78
N ILE A 152 0.57 -19.49 -18.96
CA ILE A 152 -0.80 -19.92 -19.26
C ILE A 152 -1.70 -18.70 -19.11
N GLN A 153 -2.10 -18.11 -20.24
CA GLN A 153 -3.10 -17.05 -20.26
C GLN A 153 -4.49 -17.64 -20.05
N VAL A 154 -5.28 -16.95 -19.23
CA VAL A 154 -6.73 -17.15 -19.06
C VAL A 154 -7.39 -15.84 -19.46
N ASP A 155 -8.14 -15.86 -20.56
CA ASP A 155 -8.76 -14.65 -21.10
C ASP A 155 -9.97 -14.21 -20.26
N ILE A 156 -10.41 -12.96 -20.44
CA ILE A 156 -11.64 -12.45 -19.81
C ILE A 156 -12.81 -13.40 -20.11
N ASP A 157 -13.58 -13.75 -19.08
CA ASP A 157 -14.72 -14.67 -19.12
C ASP A 157 -14.38 -16.13 -19.51
N GLU A 158 -13.09 -16.48 -19.63
CA GLU A 158 -12.68 -17.86 -19.91
C GLU A 158 -12.78 -18.73 -18.64
N ASP A 159 -13.45 -19.89 -18.79
CA ASP A 159 -13.52 -20.89 -17.73
C ASP A 159 -12.23 -21.73 -17.69
N ILE A 160 -11.43 -21.54 -16.64
CA ILE A 160 -10.20 -22.30 -16.37
C ILE A 160 -10.38 -23.83 -16.43
N ASN A 161 -11.59 -24.36 -16.18
CA ASN A 161 -11.85 -25.79 -16.27
C ASN A 161 -11.76 -26.33 -17.71
N ARG A 162 -11.88 -25.47 -18.71
CA ARG A 162 -11.77 -25.83 -20.14
C ARG A 162 -10.33 -25.84 -20.65
N LEU A 163 -9.40 -25.25 -19.89
CA LEU A 163 -7.99 -25.24 -20.24
C LEU A 163 -7.32 -26.57 -19.89
N ASP A 164 -6.56 -27.11 -20.84
CA ASP A 164 -5.65 -28.23 -20.60
C ASP A 164 -4.35 -27.75 -19.94
N ILE A 165 -4.44 -27.48 -18.63
CA ILE A 165 -3.30 -27.08 -17.81
C ILE A 165 -2.18 -28.12 -17.86
N GLY A 166 -2.51 -29.41 -17.88
CA GLY A 166 -1.54 -30.51 -17.85
C GLY A 166 -0.61 -30.50 -19.07
N SER A 167 -1.15 -30.21 -20.26
CA SER A 167 -0.36 -30.09 -21.50
C SER A 167 0.57 -28.87 -21.53
N LYS A 168 0.27 -27.83 -20.75
CA LYS A 168 1.01 -26.57 -20.70
C LYS A 168 2.11 -26.55 -19.63
N LEU A 169 2.19 -27.58 -18.78
CA LEU A 169 3.26 -27.68 -17.79
C LEU A 169 4.64 -27.85 -18.45
N PRO A 170 5.73 -27.38 -17.83
CA PRO A 170 7.08 -27.60 -18.35
C PRO A 170 7.38 -29.08 -18.58
N LYS A 171 8.20 -29.37 -19.60
CA LYS A 171 8.46 -30.75 -20.07
C LYS A 171 9.09 -31.64 -19.00
N ASP A 172 9.83 -31.05 -18.08
CA ASP A 172 10.51 -31.71 -16.97
C ASP A 172 9.61 -31.92 -15.74
N THR A 173 8.32 -31.57 -15.80
CA THR A 173 7.40 -31.81 -14.68
C THR A 173 7.30 -33.32 -14.39
N PRO A 174 7.55 -33.76 -13.13
CA PRO A 174 7.49 -35.17 -12.77
C PRO A 174 6.11 -35.76 -13.03
N GLU A 175 6.05 -36.90 -13.73
CA GLU A 175 4.79 -37.52 -14.16
C GLU A 175 3.82 -37.78 -13.00
N GLY A 176 4.34 -38.25 -11.86
CA GLY A 176 3.55 -38.48 -10.65
C GLY A 176 2.94 -37.23 -10.03
N ASN A 177 3.47 -36.04 -10.36
CA ASN A 177 3.02 -34.76 -9.83
C ASN A 177 2.17 -33.94 -10.82
N LYS A 178 2.11 -34.31 -12.11
CA LYS A 178 1.39 -33.52 -13.12
C LYS A 178 -0.07 -33.27 -12.76
N LYS A 179 -0.79 -34.31 -12.31
CA LYS A 179 -2.21 -34.19 -11.95
C LYS A 179 -2.42 -33.24 -10.77
N ILE A 180 -1.69 -33.45 -9.68
CA ILE A 180 -1.82 -32.62 -8.48
C ILE A 180 -1.42 -31.16 -8.75
N ILE A 181 -0.41 -30.90 -9.58
CA ILE A 181 -0.01 -29.55 -10.01
C ILE A 181 -1.11 -28.91 -10.86
N ALA A 182 -1.64 -29.62 -11.87
CA ALA A 182 -2.67 -29.06 -12.74
C ALA A 182 -3.97 -28.74 -11.97
N ASP A 183 -4.38 -29.63 -11.06
CA ASP A 183 -5.55 -29.41 -10.20
C ASP A 183 -5.31 -28.27 -9.22
N PHE A 184 -4.10 -28.16 -8.66
CA PHE A 184 -3.71 -27.04 -7.79
C PHE A 184 -3.76 -25.70 -8.53
N ILE A 185 -3.14 -25.59 -9.70
CA ILE A 185 -3.15 -24.37 -10.51
C ILE A 185 -4.58 -23.95 -10.85
N ARG A 186 -5.42 -24.91 -11.26
CA ARG A 186 -6.82 -24.65 -11.61
C ARG A 186 -7.62 -24.12 -10.41
N GLY A 187 -7.45 -24.73 -9.25
CA GLY A 187 -8.10 -24.29 -8.03
C GLY A 187 -7.56 -22.95 -7.54
N LEU A 188 -6.24 -22.74 -7.62
CA LEU A 188 -5.58 -21.51 -7.20
C LEU A 188 -6.06 -20.32 -8.04
N PHE A 189 -6.29 -20.53 -9.34
CA PHE A 189 -6.89 -19.53 -10.20
C PHE A 189 -8.31 -19.14 -9.78
N LYS A 190 -9.17 -20.12 -9.47
CA LYS A 190 -10.53 -19.83 -8.96
C LYS A 190 -10.49 -19.07 -7.64
N PHE A 191 -9.62 -19.51 -6.72
CA PHE A 191 -9.37 -18.81 -5.45
C PHE A 191 -8.91 -17.37 -5.68
N TYR A 192 -7.99 -17.15 -6.62
CA TYR A 192 -7.47 -15.84 -7.00
C TYR A 192 -8.58 -14.94 -7.56
N ALA A 193 -9.35 -15.43 -8.53
CA ALA A 193 -10.39 -14.66 -9.22
C ALA A 193 -11.56 -14.32 -8.28
N ASP A 194 -12.15 -15.33 -7.62
CA ASP A 194 -13.34 -15.16 -6.78
C ASP A 194 -13.07 -14.34 -5.51
N LEU A 195 -11.80 -14.22 -5.10
CA LEU A 195 -11.39 -13.39 -3.96
C LEU A 195 -10.73 -12.07 -4.38
N HIS A 196 -10.85 -11.69 -5.66
CA HIS A 196 -10.34 -10.42 -6.20
C HIS A 196 -8.87 -10.15 -5.87
N TYR A 197 -8.03 -11.17 -6.00
CA TYR A 197 -6.59 -10.98 -6.06
C TYR A 197 -6.23 -10.28 -7.38
N ALA A 198 -5.24 -9.38 -7.31
CA ALA A 198 -4.63 -8.75 -8.48
C ALA A 198 -3.21 -9.26 -8.75
N TYR A 199 -2.61 -9.89 -7.73
CA TYR A 199 -1.33 -10.58 -7.82
C TYR A 199 -1.28 -11.65 -6.73
N LEU A 200 -0.86 -12.86 -7.08
CA LEU A 200 -0.63 -13.95 -6.14
C LEU A 200 0.59 -14.74 -6.61
N GLU A 201 1.62 -14.80 -5.79
CA GLU A 201 2.85 -15.54 -6.07
C GLU A 201 3.16 -16.46 -4.89
N ILE A 202 3.47 -17.71 -5.19
CA ILE A 202 3.92 -18.71 -4.23
C ILE A 202 5.31 -19.17 -4.68
N ASN A 203 6.35 -18.71 -3.98
CA ASN A 203 7.73 -18.96 -4.37
C ASN A 203 8.68 -19.18 -3.17
N PRO A 204 8.96 -20.44 -2.77
CA PRO A 204 8.50 -21.68 -3.39
C PRO A 204 7.26 -22.29 -2.73
N PHE A 205 6.66 -23.27 -3.39
CA PHE A 205 5.88 -24.31 -2.70
C PHE A 205 6.50 -25.68 -2.91
N ILE A 206 6.12 -26.61 -2.04
CA ILE A 206 6.56 -28.01 -2.13
C ILE A 206 5.36 -28.94 -2.19
N ILE A 207 5.61 -30.14 -2.73
CA ILE A 207 4.65 -31.24 -2.74
C ILE A 207 5.26 -32.35 -1.90
N GLU A 208 4.63 -32.68 -0.78
CA GLU A 208 5.10 -33.69 0.16
C GLU A 208 3.92 -34.52 0.67
N SER A 209 4.00 -35.84 0.57
CA SER A 209 2.99 -36.76 1.14
C SER A 209 1.52 -36.35 0.83
N ASN A 210 1.23 -36.00 -0.43
CA ASN A 210 -0.10 -35.56 -0.89
C ASN A 210 -0.59 -34.24 -0.23
N GLN A 211 0.36 -33.39 0.14
CA GLN A 211 0.14 -32.02 0.61
C GLN A 211 0.85 -31.05 -0.31
N ILE A 212 0.25 -29.87 -0.48
CA ILE A 212 0.92 -28.72 -1.09
C ILE A 212 1.17 -27.71 0.03
N ILE A 213 2.44 -27.34 0.21
CA ILE A 213 2.87 -26.47 1.29
C ILE A 213 3.52 -25.23 0.67
N PRO A 214 2.80 -24.09 0.63
CA PRO A 214 3.38 -22.79 0.28
C PRO A 214 4.44 -22.40 1.31
N LEU A 215 5.71 -22.36 0.92
CA LEU A 215 6.79 -21.94 1.81
C LEU A 215 6.94 -20.42 1.84
N ASP A 216 6.63 -19.74 0.74
CA ASP A 216 6.51 -18.28 0.69
C ASP A 216 5.26 -17.89 -0.12
N LEU A 217 4.64 -16.75 0.21
CA LEU A 217 3.50 -16.22 -0.51
C LEU A 217 3.52 -14.69 -0.51
N VAL A 218 3.45 -14.09 -1.70
CA VAL A 218 3.27 -12.66 -1.92
C VAL A 218 1.91 -12.43 -2.57
N ALA A 219 1.08 -11.58 -1.98
CA ALA A 219 -0.28 -11.35 -2.46
C ALA A 219 -0.64 -9.86 -2.48
N ARG A 220 -1.48 -9.50 -3.45
CA ARG A 220 -2.17 -8.21 -3.52
C ARG A 220 -3.64 -8.42 -3.87
N LEU A 221 -4.52 -7.71 -3.18
CA LEU A 221 -5.95 -7.67 -3.47
C LEU A 221 -6.31 -6.35 -4.15
N ASP A 222 -7.37 -6.33 -4.94
CA ASP A 222 -8.01 -5.08 -5.37
C ASP A 222 -8.94 -4.58 -4.26
N ASP A 223 -8.45 -3.65 -3.42
CA ASP A 223 -9.20 -3.20 -2.25
C ASP A 223 -10.55 -2.55 -2.58
N THR A 224 -10.76 -2.14 -3.84
CA THR A 224 -12.03 -1.60 -4.31
C THR A 224 -13.13 -2.66 -4.40
N ALA A 225 -12.79 -3.96 -4.45
CA ALA A 225 -13.74 -5.07 -4.43
C ALA A 225 -14.26 -5.39 -3.03
N ALA A 226 -13.77 -4.72 -1.97
CA ALA A 226 -14.15 -5.03 -0.60
C ALA A 226 -15.67 -5.07 -0.39
N PHE A 227 -16.44 -4.16 -0.98
CA PHE A 227 -17.90 -4.15 -0.82
C PHE A 227 -18.59 -5.44 -1.31
N GLU A 228 -17.98 -6.17 -2.25
CA GLU A 228 -18.50 -7.41 -2.82
C GLU A 228 -18.02 -8.65 -2.03
N VAL A 229 -16.73 -8.67 -1.65
CA VAL A 229 -16.07 -9.88 -1.14
C VAL A 229 -15.62 -9.79 0.33
N GLN A 230 -15.94 -8.70 1.04
CA GLN A 230 -15.56 -8.52 2.45
C GLN A 230 -16.02 -9.65 3.37
N SER A 231 -17.15 -10.30 3.08
CA SER A 231 -17.60 -11.47 3.85
C SER A 231 -16.62 -12.65 3.76
N LYS A 232 -15.93 -12.81 2.63
CA LYS A 232 -14.89 -13.84 2.46
C LYS A 232 -13.53 -13.38 3.01
N TRP A 233 -13.15 -12.13 2.76
CA TRP A 233 -11.89 -11.56 3.29
C TRP A 233 -11.87 -11.45 4.82
N GLY A 234 -13.01 -11.18 5.44
CA GLY A 234 -13.11 -10.87 6.86
C GLY A 234 -12.46 -9.53 7.20
N ASN A 235 -11.86 -9.45 8.38
CA ASN A 235 -11.16 -8.24 8.85
C ASN A 235 -9.72 -8.23 8.34
N ILE A 236 -9.54 -8.21 7.02
CA ILE A 236 -8.20 -8.20 6.42
C ILE A 236 -7.54 -6.84 6.64
N GLU A 237 -6.26 -6.86 7.00
CA GLU A 237 -5.45 -5.66 7.13
C GLU A 237 -4.61 -5.45 5.88
N PHE A 238 -4.50 -4.18 5.48
CA PHE A 238 -3.66 -3.76 4.37
C PHE A 238 -2.48 -2.94 4.91
N PRO A 239 -1.40 -3.61 5.33
CA PRO A 239 -0.27 -2.93 5.97
C PRO A 239 0.40 -1.95 5.01
N ALA A 240 1.00 -0.92 5.58
CA ALA A 240 1.84 -0.01 4.80
C ALA A 240 3.10 -0.76 4.30
N PRO A 241 3.69 -0.33 3.16
CA PRO A 241 4.96 -0.86 2.69
C PRO A 241 6.05 -0.73 3.75
N PHE A 242 6.99 -1.68 3.77
CA PHE A 242 8.16 -1.62 4.65
C PHE A 242 8.88 -0.27 4.54
N GLY A 243 9.21 0.34 5.68
CA GLY A 243 9.86 1.65 5.78
C GLY A 243 8.92 2.84 5.74
N ARG A 244 7.62 2.60 5.57
CA ARG A 244 6.61 3.65 5.55
C ARG A 244 5.64 3.46 6.71
N LYS A 245 5.96 4.05 7.85
CA LYS A 245 4.98 4.18 8.93
C LYS A 245 4.09 5.38 8.64
N LEU A 246 2.78 5.16 8.53
CA LEU A 246 1.82 6.25 8.46
C LEU A 246 1.95 7.10 9.74
N THR A 247 2.08 8.41 9.59
CA THR A 247 1.94 9.31 10.73
C THR A 247 0.49 9.28 11.23
N LYS A 248 0.24 9.80 12.44
CA LYS A 248 -1.12 9.89 12.99
C LYS A 248 -2.04 10.68 12.05
N GLU A 249 -1.49 11.69 11.39
CA GLU A 249 -2.18 12.57 10.46
C GLU A 249 -2.42 11.89 9.10
N GLU A 250 -1.45 11.13 8.58
CA GLU A 250 -1.68 10.32 7.37
C GLU A 250 -2.76 9.26 7.60
N GLN A 251 -2.76 8.61 8.78
CA GLN A 251 -3.82 7.66 9.16
C GLN A 251 -5.18 8.37 9.30
N TYR A 252 -5.23 9.53 9.94
CA TYR A 252 -6.47 10.30 10.07
C TYR A 252 -7.08 10.66 8.71
N ILE A 253 -6.27 11.13 7.76
CA ILE A 253 -6.77 11.44 6.41
C ILE A 253 -7.24 10.18 5.69
N LYS A 254 -6.53 9.05 5.85
CA LYS A 254 -6.97 7.77 5.29
C LYS A 254 -8.32 7.33 5.86
N ASP A 255 -8.55 7.49 7.16
CA ASP A 255 -9.83 7.17 7.79
C ASP A 255 -10.97 8.09 7.33
N LEU A 256 -10.67 9.33 6.91
CA LEU A 256 -11.65 10.24 6.30
C LEU A 256 -11.98 9.83 4.86
N ASP A 257 -10.96 9.45 4.09
CA ASP A 257 -11.07 8.97 2.71
C ASP A 257 -11.99 7.74 2.61
N GLU A 258 -11.86 6.79 3.55
CA GLU A 258 -12.72 5.59 3.62
C GLU A 258 -14.20 5.90 3.94
N LYS A 259 -14.51 7.12 4.41
CA LYS A 259 -15.87 7.55 4.80
C LYS A 259 -16.57 8.42 3.75
N THR A 260 -15.95 8.64 2.60
CA THR A 260 -16.48 9.53 1.56
C THR A 260 -16.34 8.93 0.17
N GLY A 261 -17.23 9.31 -0.75
CA GLY A 261 -17.07 8.99 -2.18
C GLY A 261 -16.05 9.89 -2.89
N ALA A 262 -15.56 10.93 -2.21
CA ALA A 262 -14.44 11.73 -2.65
C ALA A 262 -13.11 11.01 -2.42
N SER A 263 -12.02 11.55 -2.95
CA SER A 263 -10.66 11.08 -2.68
C SER A 263 -9.92 12.11 -1.83
N LEU A 264 -9.31 11.67 -0.74
CA LEU A 264 -8.50 12.44 0.18
C LEU A 264 -7.20 11.68 0.46
N LYS A 265 -6.07 12.18 -0.04
CA LYS A 265 -4.76 11.52 0.12
C LYS A 265 -3.76 12.48 0.74
N LEU A 266 -3.03 12.04 1.74
CA LEU A 266 -1.93 12.78 2.34
C LEU A 266 -0.72 11.88 2.54
N THR A 267 0.45 12.37 2.15
CA THR A 267 1.76 11.76 2.37
C THR A 267 2.73 12.83 2.85
N ILE A 268 3.38 12.62 3.99
CA ILE A 268 4.39 13.53 4.52
C ILE A 268 5.77 13.10 4.01
N LEU A 269 6.41 13.99 3.26
CA LEU A 269 7.73 13.76 2.66
C LEU A 269 8.83 14.33 3.54
N ASN A 270 8.67 15.58 3.98
CA ASN A 270 9.58 16.26 4.88
C ASN A 270 8.77 17.14 5.85
N PRO A 271 8.53 16.69 7.10
CA PRO A 271 7.76 17.47 8.07
C PRO A 271 8.32 18.89 8.34
N LYS A 272 9.62 19.09 8.09
CA LYS A 272 10.32 20.38 8.24
C LYS A 272 10.39 21.20 6.95
N GLY A 273 9.85 20.67 5.84
CA GLY A 273 9.74 21.37 4.57
C GLY A 273 8.95 22.67 4.72
N ARG A 274 9.36 23.69 3.96
CA ARG A 274 8.67 24.99 3.97
C ARG A 274 7.58 25.10 2.91
N ILE A 275 7.54 24.18 1.94
CA ILE A 275 6.58 24.20 0.84
C ILE A 275 5.51 23.13 1.09
N TRP A 276 4.29 23.58 1.34
CA TRP A 276 3.13 22.73 1.60
C TRP A 276 2.15 22.86 0.44
N THR A 277 1.52 21.75 0.09
CA THR A 277 0.56 21.69 -1.02
C THR A 277 -0.78 21.18 -0.54
N MET A 278 -1.85 21.84 -1.01
CA MET A 278 -3.23 21.43 -0.84
C MET A 278 -3.88 21.55 -2.22
N VAL A 279 -3.63 20.54 -3.06
CA VAL A 279 -3.98 20.57 -4.48
C VAL A 279 -5.19 19.72 -4.75
N ALA A 280 -6.08 20.23 -5.57
CA ALA A 280 -7.31 19.53 -5.92
C ALA A 280 -7.21 18.78 -7.25
N GLY A 281 -7.35 17.45 -7.20
CA GLY A 281 -7.24 16.52 -8.33
C GLY A 281 -5.91 15.77 -8.36
N GLY A 282 -5.95 14.43 -8.44
CA GLY A 282 -4.77 13.58 -8.48
C GLY A 282 -3.78 13.87 -9.64
N GLY A 283 -4.27 14.15 -10.85
CA GLY A 283 -3.37 14.55 -11.94
C GLY A 283 -2.72 15.92 -11.70
N ALA A 284 -3.46 16.86 -11.11
CA ALA A 284 -2.92 18.18 -10.81
C ALA A 284 -1.86 18.10 -9.69
N SER A 285 -2.11 17.35 -8.61
CA SER A 285 -1.16 17.24 -7.49
C SER A 285 0.20 16.72 -7.93
N VAL A 286 0.26 15.75 -8.86
CA VAL A 286 1.51 15.29 -9.49
C VAL A 286 2.20 16.45 -10.21
N ILE A 287 1.50 17.16 -11.09
CA ILE A 287 2.08 18.25 -11.88
C ILE A 287 2.59 19.41 -11.01
N TYR A 288 1.90 19.73 -9.90
CA TYR A 288 2.39 20.72 -8.93
C TYR A 288 3.66 20.23 -8.22
N ALA A 289 3.71 18.96 -7.79
CA ALA A 289 4.90 18.38 -7.17
C ALA A 289 6.10 18.36 -8.15
N ASP A 290 5.88 17.92 -9.38
CA ASP A 290 6.90 17.93 -10.45
C ASP A 290 7.44 19.34 -10.67
N THR A 291 6.56 20.34 -10.77
CA THR A 291 7.00 21.74 -10.92
C THR A 291 7.87 22.21 -9.75
N ILE A 292 7.55 21.82 -8.51
CA ILE A 292 8.35 22.19 -7.32
C ILE A 292 9.73 21.54 -7.40
N VAL A 293 9.79 20.27 -7.81
CA VAL A 293 11.04 19.50 -7.96
C VAL A 293 11.89 20.07 -9.10
N ASP A 294 11.30 20.33 -10.27
CA ASP A 294 11.97 20.91 -11.45
C ASP A 294 12.55 22.29 -11.19
N LEU A 295 11.92 23.07 -10.31
CA LEU A 295 12.43 24.37 -9.87
C LEU A 295 13.56 24.26 -8.83
N GLY A 296 13.96 23.03 -8.43
CA GLY A 296 15.08 22.76 -7.54
C GLY A 296 14.72 22.72 -6.05
N PHE A 297 13.44 22.57 -5.69
CA PHE A 297 12.97 22.65 -4.30
C PHE A 297 12.50 21.31 -3.72
N LYS A 298 13.00 20.18 -4.25
CA LYS A 298 12.67 18.83 -3.79
C LYS A 298 12.79 18.68 -2.27
N ASP A 299 13.92 19.11 -1.70
CA ASP A 299 14.20 18.93 -0.27
C ASP A 299 13.36 19.84 0.64
N GLU A 300 12.71 20.87 0.07
CA GLU A 300 11.85 21.80 0.79
C GLU A 300 10.34 21.44 0.69
N LEU A 301 9.98 20.45 -0.13
CA LEU A 301 8.61 19.96 -0.30
C LEU A 301 8.20 19.10 0.90
N ALA A 302 7.18 19.55 1.62
CA ALA A 302 6.80 18.95 2.88
C ALA A 302 5.84 17.76 2.75
N ASN A 303 4.90 17.84 1.81
CA ASN A 303 3.87 16.84 1.61
C ASN A 303 3.53 16.65 0.13
N TYR A 304 3.04 15.46 -0.18
CA TYR A 304 2.32 15.13 -1.40
C TYR A 304 0.92 14.67 -1.01
N GLY A 305 -0.10 15.15 -1.72
CA GLY A 305 -1.47 14.80 -1.41
C GLY A 305 -2.45 15.49 -2.34
N GLU A 306 -3.70 15.06 -2.28
CA GLU A 306 -4.76 15.62 -3.08
C GLU A 306 -6.11 15.50 -2.40
N TYR A 307 -7.03 16.37 -2.83
CA TYR A 307 -8.46 16.19 -2.59
C TYR A 307 -9.22 16.26 -3.93
N SER A 308 -10.09 15.29 -4.21
CA SER A 308 -10.86 15.26 -5.46
C SER A 308 -12.16 14.49 -5.32
N GLY A 309 -12.96 14.36 -6.38
CA GLY A 309 -14.26 13.69 -6.29
C GLY A 309 -15.37 14.51 -5.63
N ASN A 310 -15.25 15.85 -5.59
CA ASN A 310 -16.23 16.76 -4.98
C ASN A 310 -16.48 16.51 -3.47
N PRO A 311 -15.44 16.60 -2.62
CA PRO A 311 -15.62 16.45 -1.18
C PRO A 311 -16.52 17.55 -0.61
N SER A 312 -17.19 17.26 0.50
CA SER A 312 -18.02 18.24 1.20
C SER A 312 -17.19 19.33 1.87
N THR A 313 -17.87 20.37 2.36
CA THR A 313 -17.26 21.44 3.16
C THR A 313 -16.54 20.86 4.39
N GLU A 314 -17.17 19.92 5.08
CA GLU A 314 -16.68 19.30 6.31
C GLU A 314 -15.41 18.47 6.05
N PHE A 315 -15.43 17.61 5.04
CA PHE A 315 -14.24 16.83 4.66
C PHE A 315 -13.09 17.72 4.20
N THR A 316 -13.39 18.78 3.45
CA THR A 316 -12.36 19.73 3.01
C THR A 316 -11.79 20.51 4.21
N TYR A 317 -12.63 20.88 5.18
CA TYR A 317 -12.20 21.52 6.43
C TYR A 317 -11.27 20.62 7.23
N GLU A 318 -11.62 19.35 7.46
CA GLU A 318 -10.77 18.41 8.21
C GLU A 318 -9.44 18.14 7.51
N TYR A 319 -9.45 18.03 6.17
CA TYR A 319 -8.24 17.88 5.37
C TYR A 319 -7.34 19.13 5.47
N ALA A 320 -7.91 20.32 5.28
CA ALA A 320 -7.20 21.58 5.37
C ALA A 320 -6.62 21.78 6.78
N LYS A 321 -7.43 21.60 7.83
CA LYS A 321 -7.03 21.67 9.23
C LYS A 321 -5.81 20.80 9.54
N THR A 322 -5.80 19.57 9.03
CA THR A 322 -4.68 18.64 9.22
C THR A 322 -3.38 19.18 8.61
N ILE A 323 -3.43 19.70 7.37
CA ILE A 323 -2.28 20.34 6.72
C ILE A 323 -1.83 21.58 7.49
N LEU A 324 -2.78 22.43 7.91
CA LEU A 324 -2.49 23.66 8.64
C LEU A 324 -1.84 23.38 10.00
N ASP A 325 -2.28 22.34 10.70
CA ASP A 325 -1.63 21.89 11.93
C ASP A 325 -0.17 21.50 11.69
N LEU A 326 0.05 20.57 10.76
CA LEU A 326 1.37 20.07 10.42
C LEU A 326 2.33 21.19 10.00
N MET A 327 1.88 22.07 9.11
CA MET A 327 2.72 23.14 8.59
C MET A 327 3.02 24.22 9.63
N THR A 328 2.23 24.35 10.71
CA THR A 328 2.42 25.41 11.72
C THR A 328 3.10 24.94 13.02
N ARG A 329 3.60 23.69 13.10
CA ARG A 329 4.31 23.18 14.28
C ARG A 329 5.65 23.84 14.56
N GLU A 330 6.37 24.21 13.51
CA GLU A 330 7.70 24.84 13.58
C GLU A 330 7.82 25.94 12.52
N LYS A 331 8.65 26.97 12.77
CA LYS A 331 8.98 27.99 11.77
C LYS A 331 9.93 27.42 10.70
N ALA A 332 9.89 27.98 9.49
CA ALA A 332 10.85 27.60 8.46
C ALA A 332 12.30 28.03 8.83
N PRO A 333 13.32 27.28 8.39
CA PRO A 333 14.72 27.65 8.61
C PRO A 333 15.08 29.00 7.98
N LYS A 334 16.09 29.68 8.55
CA LYS A 334 16.73 30.88 7.98
C LYS A 334 15.77 32.06 7.75
N ASN A 335 14.71 32.18 8.55
CA ASN A 335 13.69 33.24 8.45
C ASN A 335 12.98 33.32 7.08
N LYS A 336 13.04 32.27 6.24
CA LYS A 336 12.23 32.19 5.02
C LYS A 336 10.74 32.03 5.41
N PRO A 337 9.79 32.47 4.57
CA PRO A 337 8.38 32.15 4.78
C PRO A 337 8.10 30.67 4.51
N LYS A 338 7.13 30.11 5.23
CA LYS A 338 6.43 28.89 4.78
C LYS A 338 5.47 29.25 3.66
N ILE A 339 5.28 28.34 2.72
CA ILE A 339 4.45 28.53 1.54
C ILE A 339 3.37 27.47 1.55
N LEU A 340 2.11 27.88 1.42
CA LEU A 340 0.99 27.00 1.15
C LEU A 340 0.48 27.23 -0.27
N ILE A 341 0.53 26.19 -1.10
CA ILE A 341 0.02 26.21 -2.47
C ILE A 341 -1.35 25.53 -2.47
N ILE A 342 -2.41 26.33 -2.63
CA ILE A 342 -3.79 25.87 -2.76
C ILE A 342 -4.13 25.87 -4.26
N GLY A 343 -3.80 24.76 -4.91
CA GLY A 343 -3.78 24.67 -6.37
C GLY A 343 -4.83 23.73 -6.96
N GLY A 344 -4.86 23.67 -8.28
CA GLY A 344 -5.53 22.60 -9.00
C GLY A 344 -5.90 22.94 -10.44
N GLY A 345 -6.32 21.92 -11.17
CA GLY A 345 -6.91 22.06 -12.49
C GLY A 345 -8.25 22.82 -12.48
N ILE A 346 -8.86 22.96 -13.65
CA ILE A 346 -10.25 23.42 -13.75
C ILE A 346 -11.14 22.22 -13.44
N ALA A 347 -11.91 22.28 -12.36
CA ALA A 347 -12.77 21.17 -11.97
C ALA A 347 -13.95 21.02 -12.93
N ASN A 348 -14.32 19.77 -13.24
CA ASN A 348 -15.51 19.48 -14.05
C ASN A 348 -16.80 19.61 -13.23
N PHE A 349 -16.83 19.03 -12.02
CA PHE A 349 -18.04 18.94 -11.19
C PHE A 349 -17.84 19.33 -9.72
N THR A 350 -16.60 19.47 -9.26
CA THR A 350 -16.34 19.90 -7.88
C THR A 350 -16.80 21.34 -7.65
N ASP A 351 -17.65 21.55 -6.65
CA ASP A 351 -18.09 22.87 -6.23
C ASP A 351 -16.95 23.61 -5.51
N VAL A 352 -16.34 24.56 -6.21
CA VAL A 352 -15.18 25.29 -5.70
C VAL A 352 -15.59 26.18 -4.53
N ALA A 353 -16.80 26.73 -4.50
CA ALA A 353 -17.26 27.56 -3.39
C ALA A 353 -17.38 26.72 -2.10
N LYS A 354 -17.99 25.53 -2.17
CA LYS A 354 -18.12 24.65 -0.99
C LYS A 354 -16.77 24.19 -0.44
N THR A 355 -15.89 23.71 -1.32
CA THR A 355 -14.55 23.27 -0.90
C THR A 355 -13.74 24.44 -0.32
N PHE A 356 -13.81 25.63 -0.94
CA PHE A 356 -13.12 26.80 -0.41
C PHE A 356 -13.70 27.28 0.92
N THR A 357 -15.02 27.16 1.15
CA THR A 357 -15.62 27.44 2.46
C THR A 357 -14.96 26.60 3.56
N GLY A 358 -14.75 25.30 3.33
CA GLY A 358 -14.06 24.42 4.29
C GLY A 358 -12.62 24.85 4.56
N ILE A 359 -11.88 25.20 3.49
CA ILE A 359 -10.51 25.73 3.60
C ILE A 359 -10.49 27.04 4.40
N ILE A 360 -11.42 27.96 4.11
CA ILE A 360 -11.52 29.27 4.76
C ILE A 360 -11.81 29.10 6.26
N MET A 361 -12.69 28.18 6.63
CA MET A 361 -12.96 27.84 8.03
C MET A 361 -11.68 27.41 8.75
N ALA A 362 -10.89 26.51 8.16
CA ALA A 362 -9.63 26.05 8.73
C ALA A 362 -8.59 27.17 8.83
N LEU A 363 -8.47 28.02 7.79
CA LEU A 363 -7.56 29.16 7.79
C LEU A 363 -7.90 30.19 8.89
N ARG A 364 -9.18 30.43 9.15
CA ARG A 364 -9.64 31.29 10.26
C ARG A 364 -9.25 30.72 11.62
N GLU A 365 -9.47 29.42 11.83
CA GLU A 365 -9.10 28.73 13.08
C GLU A 365 -7.58 28.80 13.33
N TYR A 366 -6.77 28.69 12.27
CA TYR A 366 -5.31 28.70 12.36
C TYR A 366 -4.67 30.08 12.23
N LYS A 367 -5.45 31.18 12.18
CA LYS A 367 -4.98 32.55 11.96
C LYS A 367 -3.69 32.90 12.72
N LYS A 368 -3.71 32.74 14.05
CA LYS A 368 -2.60 33.12 14.92
C LYS A 368 -1.33 32.31 14.59
N LYS A 369 -1.47 31.00 14.42
CA LYS A 369 -0.35 30.10 14.07
C LYS A 369 0.23 30.42 12.69
N LEU A 370 -0.62 30.74 11.71
CA LEU A 370 -0.18 31.15 10.36
C LEU A 370 0.67 32.43 10.38
N GLN A 371 0.26 33.42 11.18
CA GLN A 371 1.02 34.66 11.37
C GLN A 371 2.36 34.38 12.06
N GLU A 372 2.35 33.65 13.17
CA GLU A 372 3.55 33.35 13.97
C GLU A 372 4.61 32.55 13.19
N THR A 373 4.17 31.72 12.25
CA THR A 373 5.03 30.88 11.41
C THR A 373 5.37 31.49 10.05
N ASN A 374 4.96 32.75 9.80
CA ASN A 374 5.26 33.50 8.57
C ASN A 374 4.83 32.76 7.30
N VAL A 375 3.57 32.30 7.26
CA VAL A 375 3.01 31.61 6.09
C VAL A 375 2.61 32.61 5.01
N LYS A 376 2.88 32.26 3.74
CA LYS A 376 2.33 32.90 2.55
C LYS A 376 1.51 31.89 1.76
N ILE A 377 0.36 32.30 1.25
CA ILE A 377 -0.59 31.42 0.57
C ILE A 377 -0.73 31.84 -0.89
N TYR A 378 -0.65 30.87 -1.79
CA TYR A 378 -0.83 31.05 -3.22
C TYR A 378 -1.97 30.17 -3.70
N VAL A 379 -2.96 30.79 -4.34
CA VAL A 379 -4.22 30.12 -4.69
C VAL A 379 -4.43 30.18 -6.20
N ARG A 380 -4.68 29.04 -6.82
CA ARG A 380 -5.12 28.98 -8.23
C ARG A 380 -6.15 27.89 -8.39
N ARG A 381 -7.37 28.25 -8.79
CA ARG A 381 -8.44 27.27 -9.02
C ARG A 381 -9.44 27.73 -10.08
N GLY A 382 -10.05 26.74 -10.74
CA GLY A 382 -11.20 26.91 -11.64
C GLY A 382 -12.22 25.78 -11.45
N GLY A 383 -13.41 25.95 -12.01
CA GLY A 383 -14.50 24.97 -11.97
C GLY A 383 -15.83 25.57 -11.52
N PRO A 384 -16.87 24.76 -11.25
CA PRO A 384 -18.16 25.26 -10.76
C PRO A 384 -18.03 26.21 -9.56
N ASN A 385 -18.70 27.36 -9.60
CA ASN A 385 -18.73 28.38 -8.55
C ASN A 385 -17.36 28.94 -8.11
N TYR A 386 -16.32 28.82 -8.94
CA TYR A 386 -14.98 29.25 -8.57
C TYR A 386 -14.86 30.75 -8.30
N GLN A 387 -15.63 31.60 -8.99
CA GLN A 387 -15.57 33.04 -8.79
C GLN A 387 -15.87 33.43 -7.34
N GLU A 388 -16.88 32.79 -6.74
CA GLU A 388 -17.25 33.05 -5.34
C GLU A 388 -16.19 32.52 -4.38
N GLY A 389 -15.69 31.29 -4.60
CA GLY A 389 -14.59 30.74 -3.79
C GLY A 389 -13.35 31.65 -3.82
N LEU A 390 -12.93 32.11 -5.00
CA LEU A 390 -11.77 33.01 -5.15
C LEU A 390 -12.04 34.39 -4.53
N ARG A 391 -13.26 34.94 -4.65
CA ARG A 391 -13.63 36.22 -4.01
C ARG A 391 -13.46 36.13 -2.50
N LEU A 392 -14.05 35.11 -1.87
CA LEU A 392 -13.95 34.90 -0.43
C LEU A 392 -12.49 34.71 0.03
N MET A 393 -11.68 33.99 -0.75
CA MET A 393 -10.27 33.78 -0.45
C MET A 393 -9.43 35.09 -0.54
N ARG A 394 -9.76 36.00 -1.47
CA ARG A 394 -9.11 37.32 -1.56
C ARG A 394 -9.42 38.21 -0.36
N GLU A 395 -10.67 38.20 0.09
CA GLU A 395 -11.10 38.98 1.26
C GLU A 395 -10.45 38.44 2.54
N LEU A 396 -10.32 37.11 2.64
CA LEU A 396 -9.72 36.44 3.78
C LEU A 396 -8.28 36.90 4.08
N GLY A 397 -7.46 37.18 3.07
CA GLY A 397 -6.07 37.60 3.31
C GLY A 397 -5.97 38.87 4.16
N LYS A 398 -6.87 39.83 3.93
CA LYS A 398 -6.96 41.07 4.73
C LYS A 398 -7.49 40.78 6.14
N GLU A 399 -8.52 39.93 6.25
CA GLU A 399 -9.12 39.51 7.52
C GLU A 399 -8.09 38.82 8.44
N LEU A 400 -7.26 37.95 7.87
CA LEU A 400 -6.25 37.19 8.61
C LEU A 400 -4.96 37.96 8.83
N GLY A 401 -4.65 38.99 8.05
CA GLY A 401 -3.31 39.59 8.04
C GLY A 401 -2.23 38.61 7.56
N VAL A 402 -2.61 37.67 6.68
CA VAL A 402 -1.73 36.67 6.08
C VAL A 402 -1.67 36.96 4.57
N PRO A 403 -0.48 37.00 3.93
CA PRO A 403 -0.40 37.21 2.49
C PRO A 403 -1.08 36.07 1.72
N ILE A 404 -2.14 36.38 0.96
CA ILE A 404 -2.84 35.45 0.09
C ILE A 404 -2.91 36.04 -1.32
N GLU A 405 -2.26 35.39 -2.29
CA GLU A 405 -2.29 35.76 -3.70
C GLU A 405 -3.24 34.80 -4.45
N VAL A 406 -4.26 35.33 -5.13
CA VAL A 406 -5.39 34.55 -5.65
C VAL A 406 -5.61 34.73 -7.15
N TYR A 407 -5.51 33.63 -7.88
CA TYR A 407 -5.56 33.55 -9.34
C TYR A 407 -6.67 32.60 -9.82
N GLY A 408 -7.25 32.90 -10.98
CA GLY A 408 -8.26 32.07 -11.62
C GLY A 408 -7.74 31.24 -12.80
N PRO A 409 -8.65 30.72 -13.64
CA PRO A 409 -8.34 29.93 -14.82
C PRO A 409 -7.48 30.65 -15.86
N GLU A 410 -7.52 31.98 -15.90
CA GLU A 410 -6.71 32.83 -16.78
C GLU A 410 -5.21 32.70 -16.52
N THR A 411 -4.82 32.27 -15.32
CA THR A 411 -3.43 31.99 -14.97
C THR A 411 -3.10 30.52 -15.22
N HIS A 412 -1.97 30.26 -15.89
CA HIS A 412 -1.49 28.88 -16.09
C HIS A 412 -1.38 28.13 -14.76
N MET A 413 -1.82 26.87 -14.73
CA MET A 413 -2.03 26.10 -13.50
C MET A 413 -0.85 26.18 -12.53
N THR A 414 0.36 25.93 -13.03
CA THR A 414 1.59 25.86 -12.23
C THR A 414 2.31 27.20 -12.07
N ARG A 415 1.82 28.29 -12.66
CA ARG A 415 2.49 29.61 -12.59
C ARG A 415 2.66 30.08 -11.14
N ILE A 416 1.68 29.80 -10.29
CA ILE A 416 1.73 30.16 -8.86
C ILE A 416 2.88 29.48 -8.10
N VAL A 417 3.38 28.33 -8.57
CA VAL A 417 4.56 27.68 -7.98
C VAL A 417 5.80 28.55 -8.21
N SER A 418 6.00 29.01 -9.45
CA SER A 418 7.13 29.87 -9.78
C SER A 418 7.06 31.22 -9.06
N MET A 419 5.87 31.82 -8.96
CA MET A 419 5.64 33.06 -8.21
C MET A 419 6.01 32.89 -6.73
N ALA A 420 5.58 31.79 -6.12
CA ALA A 420 5.84 31.51 -4.72
C ALA A 420 7.32 31.23 -4.42
N LEU A 421 8.03 30.55 -5.32
CA LEU A 421 9.38 30.03 -5.05
C LEU A 421 10.52 30.92 -5.57
N LYS A 422 10.34 31.62 -6.69
CA LYS A 422 11.37 32.45 -7.31
C LYS A 422 11.15 33.96 -7.13
N GLY A 423 10.00 34.37 -6.60
CA GLY A 423 9.56 35.76 -6.62
C GLY A 423 9.04 36.12 -8.02
N GLY A 424 7.86 36.73 -8.09
CA GLY A 424 7.25 37.10 -9.37
C GLY A 424 8.12 38.12 -10.11
N ASN A 425 8.53 37.77 -11.33
CA ASN A 425 8.84 38.77 -12.37
C ASN A 425 7.55 39.16 -13.07
#